data_AF-A0A940Q729-F1
#
_entry.id   AF-A0A940Q729-F1
#
_cell.length_a   1.000
_cell.length_b   1.000
_cell.length_c   1.000
_cell.angle_alpha   90.00
_cell.angle_beta   90.00
_cell.angle_gamma   90.00
#
_symmetry.space_group_name_H-M   'P 1'
#
loop_
_entity.id
_entity.type
_entity.pdbx_description
1 polymer ?
#
loop_
_entity_poly.entity_id
_entity_poly.type
_entity_poly.pdbx_seq_one_letter_code
_entity_poly.pdbx_strand_id
1 'polypeptide(L)'
;MSKKKRLTIDTAPSDDRSLVPEEDAQYEEEYARRTMDAEADYQEHLEREKQREIDERKAHEEKLRREKIALLQKKQGIVSEEETDDEEQADESEPAAKMSFWKRVENFWYHYKIQLIVAVVAIGFGGYMIYDLVTKVDPDITIISVVDNGLFQRLGKVEDYFEKYATDLNGDGEVYVQVLHVPMDPSSTDTNAQNYATKLYSTLQSAHTVLILTDNKSSYSVENVTFQDLTERYPENEYVSDKGVLLNSKLLKESLNWLQMPTDMVLKVREPVKTLNASAEEMEDTCDEALELIDKLLEDLK
;
A
#
# COMPACT_ATOMS: atom_id res chain seq x y z
N MET A 1 8.41 -15.30 86.62
CA MET A 1 9.06 -14.13 87.25
C MET A 1 10.10 -13.57 86.30
N SER A 2 10.14 -12.24 86.15
CA SER A 2 11.23 -11.42 85.55
C SER A 2 11.43 -11.55 84.04
N LYS A 3 11.42 -10.51 83.19
CA LYS A 3 11.20 -9.06 83.29
C LYS A 3 10.91 -8.61 81.84
N LYS A 4 9.74 -8.03 81.56
CA LYS A 4 9.44 -7.36 80.27
C LYS A 4 10.33 -6.12 80.18
N LYS A 5 11.19 -6.02 79.15
CA LYS A 5 11.91 -4.80 78.80
C LYS A 5 11.24 -4.22 77.55
N ARG A 6 10.55 -3.09 77.73
CA ARG A 6 9.97 -2.27 76.64
C ARG A 6 11.12 -1.77 75.76
N LEU A 7 10.98 -1.92 74.44
CA LEU A 7 11.69 -1.10 73.46
C LEU A 7 10.66 -0.10 72.94
N THR A 8 10.73 1.13 73.45
CA THR A 8 10.08 2.31 72.88
C THR A 8 10.87 2.70 71.63
N ILE A 9 10.24 2.58 70.46
CA ILE A 9 10.73 3.20 69.24
C ILE A 9 10.06 4.58 69.19
N ASP A 10 10.90 5.58 69.31
CA ASP A 10 10.55 7.01 69.31
C ASP A 10 10.07 7.39 67.90
N THR A 11 8.82 7.81 67.79
CA THR A 11 8.26 8.40 66.57
C THR A 11 8.47 9.91 66.64
N ALA A 12 9.45 10.42 65.89
CA ALA A 12 9.55 11.82 65.52
C ALA A 12 9.79 11.91 64.00
N PRO A 13 9.13 12.85 63.30
CA PRO A 13 8.93 12.79 61.86
C PRO A 13 10.16 13.32 61.10
N SER A 14 10.68 12.55 60.14
CA SER A 14 11.58 13.08 59.13
C SER A 14 10.73 13.79 58.07
N ASP A 15 10.72 15.11 58.18
CA ASP A 15 10.26 16.06 57.20
C ASP A 15 11.06 15.88 55.89
N ASP A 16 10.46 15.20 54.92
CA ASP A 16 11.00 15.07 53.56
C ASP A 16 9.90 15.41 52.54
N ARG A 17 9.39 16.64 52.65
CA ARG A 17 8.60 17.29 51.60
C ARG A 17 9.42 18.42 50.99
N SER A 18 10.52 18.12 50.30
CA SER A 18 11.14 19.10 49.38
C SER A 18 12.20 18.43 48.50
N LEU A 19 11.77 17.82 47.39
CA LEU A 19 12.67 17.34 46.34
C LEU A 19 12.30 17.87 44.94
N VAL A 20 11.43 18.87 44.85
CA VAL A 20 11.15 19.60 43.61
C VAL A 20 11.49 21.07 43.85
N PRO A 21 12.37 21.71 43.04
CA PRO A 21 12.60 23.14 43.11
C PRO A 21 11.27 23.90 43.02
N GLU A 22 11.02 24.89 43.89
CA GLU A 22 9.74 25.63 43.92
C GLU A 22 9.38 26.26 42.55
N GLU A 23 10.38 26.58 41.72
CA GLU A 23 10.20 27.09 40.36
C GLU A 23 9.63 26.03 39.39
N ASP A 24 9.99 24.76 39.53
CA ASP A 24 9.50 23.67 38.66
C ASP A 24 8.05 23.29 39.02
N ALA A 25 7.69 23.32 40.30
CA ALA A 25 6.33 23.03 40.76
C ALA A 25 5.32 24.12 40.35
N GLN A 26 5.72 25.39 40.41
CA GLN A 26 4.89 26.51 39.95
C GLN A 26 4.70 26.49 38.43
N TYR A 27 5.74 26.10 37.68
CA TYR A 27 5.65 25.94 36.24
C TYR A 27 4.69 24.82 35.84
N GLU A 28 4.75 23.67 36.50
CA GLU A 28 3.82 22.56 36.27
C GLU A 28 2.37 22.91 36.63
N GLU A 29 2.14 23.65 37.73
CA GLU A 29 0.80 24.13 38.10
C GLU A 29 0.25 25.15 37.08
N GLU A 30 1.08 26.10 36.59
CA GLU A 30 0.65 27.06 35.56
C GLU A 30 0.36 26.35 34.24
N TYR A 31 1.17 25.37 33.86
CA TYR A 31 0.97 24.56 32.67
C TYR A 31 -0.32 23.72 32.76
N ALA A 32 -0.56 23.08 33.90
CA ALA A 32 -1.80 22.34 34.16
C ALA A 32 -3.03 23.26 34.13
N ARG A 33 -2.91 24.49 34.64
CA ARG A 33 -4.00 25.46 34.62
C ARG A 33 -4.30 25.96 33.21
N ARG A 34 -3.27 26.29 32.42
CA ARG A 34 -3.45 26.69 31.00
C ARG A 34 -4.05 25.59 30.15
N THR A 35 -3.65 24.33 30.38
CA THR A 35 -4.20 23.19 29.64
C THR A 35 -5.65 22.95 30.00
N MET A 36 -6.02 23.01 31.30
CA MET A 36 -7.42 22.92 31.71
C MET A 36 -8.27 24.09 31.20
N ASP A 37 -7.77 25.32 31.21
CA ASP A 37 -8.48 26.48 30.69
C ASP A 37 -8.69 26.36 29.16
N ALA A 38 -7.66 25.92 28.42
CA ALA A 38 -7.75 25.69 26.98
C ALA A 38 -8.72 24.55 26.62
N GLU A 39 -8.75 23.48 27.41
CA GLU A 39 -9.71 22.39 27.26
C GLU A 39 -11.14 22.84 27.56
N ALA A 40 -11.34 23.67 28.60
CA ALA A 40 -12.64 24.23 28.95
C ALA A 40 -13.18 25.15 27.84
N ASP A 41 -12.34 26.04 27.32
CA ASP A 41 -12.69 26.92 26.19
C ASP A 41 -13.05 26.11 24.93
N TYR A 42 -12.31 25.04 24.66
CA TYR A 42 -12.59 24.14 23.55
C TYR A 42 -13.93 23.41 23.70
N GLN A 43 -14.23 22.90 24.90
CA GLN A 43 -15.52 22.25 25.19
C GLN A 43 -16.69 23.24 25.09
N GLU A 44 -16.54 24.45 25.62
CA GLU A 44 -17.59 25.47 25.55
C GLU A 44 -17.87 25.87 24.09
N HIS A 45 -16.83 25.99 23.26
CA HIS A 45 -17.00 26.26 21.83
C HIS A 45 -17.79 25.13 21.13
N LEU A 46 -17.45 23.87 21.39
CA LEU A 46 -18.15 22.72 20.83
C LEU A 46 -19.62 22.67 21.28
N GLU A 47 -19.91 22.98 22.54
CA GLU A 47 -21.28 23.03 23.05
C GLU A 47 -22.08 24.17 22.41
N ARG A 48 -21.48 25.36 22.24
CA ARG A 48 -22.12 26.47 21.53
C ARG A 48 -22.42 26.14 20.07
N GLU A 49 -21.53 25.45 19.37
CA GLU A 49 -21.78 25.00 17.99
C GLU A 49 -22.92 23.98 17.91
N LYS A 50 -22.92 22.97 18.80
CA LYS A 50 -24.02 22.00 18.88
C LYS A 50 -25.36 22.67 19.20
N GLN A 51 -25.36 23.65 20.10
CA GLN A 51 -26.57 24.38 20.46
C GLN A 51 -27.10 25.20 19.28
N ARG A 52 -26.22 25.86 18.51
CA ARG A 52 -26.60 26.55 17.27
C ARG A 52 -27.20 25.60 16.24
N GLU A 53 -26.61 24.41 16.04
CA GLU A 53 -27.16 23.43 15.10
C GLU A 53 -28.56 22.94 15.55
N ILE A 54 -28.75 22.73 16.85
CA ILE A 54 -30.05 22.33 17.43
C ILE A 54 -31.08 23.45 17.24
N ASP A 55 -30.71 24.69 17.49
CA ASP A 55 -31.61 25.85 17.37
C ASP A 55 -31.97 26.14 15.90
N GLU A 56 -31.02 25.98 14.98
CA GLU A 56 -31.25 26.07 13.53
C GLU A 56 -32.19 24.96 13.04
N ARG A 57 -32.00 23.72 13.48
CA ARG A 57 -32.91 22.60 13.18
C ARG A 57 -34.32 22.87 13.68
N LYS A 58 -34.48 23.34 14.91
CA LYS A 58 -35.79 23.69 15.49
C LYS A 58 -36.46 24.82 14.71
N ALA A 59 -35.71 25.89 14.41
CA ALA A 59 -36.25 27.02 13.63
C ALA A 59 -36.66 26.60 12.21
N HIS A 60 -35.91 25.71 11.58
CA HIS A 60 -36.27 25.14 10.28
C HIS A 60 -37.52 24.27 10.36
N GLU A 61 -37.66 23.43 11.39
CA GLU A 61 -38.83 22.59 11.60
C GLU A 61 -40.10 23.42 11.87
N GLU A 62 -39.99 24.49 12.67
CA GLU A 62 -41.09 25.42 12.91
C GLU A 62 -41.53 26.16 11.65
N LYS A 63 -40.58 26.61 10.82
CA LYS A 63 -40.89 27.18 9.50
C LYS A 63 -41.66 26.21 8.63
N LEU A 64 -41.18 24.96 8.54
CA LEU A 64 -41.84 23.92 7.75
C LEU A 64 -43.26 23.62 8.25
N ARG A 65 -43.44 23.59 9.57
CA ARG A 65 -44.75 23.39 10.22
C ARG A 65 -45.69 24.55 9.93
N ARG A 66 -45.20 25.79 9.98
CA ARG A 66 -45.97 27.00 9.66
C ARG A 66 -46.39 27.03 8.19
N GLU A 67 -45.48 26.70 7.27
CA GLU A 67 -45.79 26.58 5.85
C GLU A 67 -46.84 25.50 5.59
N LYS A 68 -46.75 24.35 6.27
CA LYS A 68 -47.74 23.27 6.16
C LYS A 68 -49.12 23.70 6.68
N ILE A 69 -49.18 24.44 7.78
CA ILE A 69 -50.44 24.99 8.32
C ILE A 69 -51.03 26.02 7.35
N ALA A 70 -50.22 26.93 6.81
CA ALA A 70 -50.65 27.92 5.83
C ALA A 70 -51.17 27.27 4.54
N LEU A 71 -50.50 26.20 4.07
CA LEU A 71 -50.96 25.40 2.93
C LEU A 71 -52.28 24.67 3.21
N LEU A 72 -52.45 24.11 4.40
CA LEU A 72 -53.70 23.46 4.80
C LEU A 72 -54.85 24.46 4.93
N GLN A 73 -54.60 25.66 5.49
CA GLN A 73 -55.57 26.75 5.54
C GLN A 73 -55.96 27.23 4.13
N LYS A 74 -54.97 27.46 3.27
CA LYS A 74 -55.19 27.82 1.85
C LYS A 74 -55.95 26.72 1.09
N LYS A 75 -55.69 25.44 1.40
CA LYS A 75 -56.39 24.28 0.82
C LYS A 75 -57.81 24.10 1.36
N GLN A 76 -58.08 24.49 2.60
CA GLN A 76 -59.41 24.43 3.21
C GLN A 76 -60.30 25.64 2.91
N GLY A 77 -59.80 26.64 2.18
CA GLY A 77 -60.61 27.78 1.73
C GLY A 77 -61.07 28.70 2.86
N ILE A 78 -60.42 28.69 4.02
CA ILE A 78 -60.68 29.64 5.11
C ILE A 78 -59.79 30.85 4.88
N VAL A 79 -60.29 31.78 4.06
CA VAL A 79 -59.76 33.14 3.97
C VAL A 79 -60.38 33.91 5.13
N SER A 80 -59.55 34.39 6.04
CA SER A 80 -59.92 35.49 6.93
C SER A 80 -60.08 36.72 6.04
N GLU A 81 -61.31 37.20 5.90
CA GLU A 81 -61.62 38.49 5.30
C GLU A 81 -60.97 39.60 6.13
N GLU A 82 -59.97 40.29 5.56
CA GLU A 82 -59.74 41.72 5.78
C GLU A 82 -58.77 42.22 4.69
N GLU A 83 -59.36 42.95 3.73
CA GLU A 83 -58.80 44.05 2.91
C GLU A 83 -57.38 43.85 2.31
N THR A 84 -57.19 43.71 1.00
CA THR A 84 -57.63 44.65 -0.05
C THR A 84 -57.34 44.05 -1.42
N ASP A 85 -58.36 44.14 -2.29
CA ASP A 85 -58.34 44.35 -3.74
C ASP A 85 -57.09 43.93 -4.53
N ASP A 86 -57.25 42.87 -5.32
CA ASP A 86 -57.22 42.99 -6.79
C ASP A 86 -57.71 41.66 -7.40
N GLU A 87 -58.97 41.65 -7.84
CA GLU A 87 -59.47 40.66 -8.77
C GLU A 87 -58.74 40.84 -10.11
N GLU A 88 -57.94 39.85 -10.53
CA GLU A 88 -57.82 39.57 -11.94
C GLU A 88 -57.58 38.07 -12.19
N GLN A 89 -58.68 37.43 -12.58
CA GLN A 89 -58.78 36.34 -13.54
C GLN A 89 -57.96 35.07 -13.25
N ALA A 90 -58.71 34.10 -12.73
CA ALA A 90 -58.54 32.72 -13.13
C ALA A 90 -58.58 32.64 -14.67
N ASP A 91 -57.44 32.39 -15.29
CA ASP A 91 -57.38 31.84 -16.64
C ASP A 91 -57.19 30.33 -16.54
N GLU A 92 -58.08 29.66 -17.25
CA GLU A 92 -58.15 28.23 -17.47
C GLU A 92 -56.87 27.72 -18.15
N SER A 93 -56.59 26.45 -17.89
CA SER A 93 -55.86 25.51 -18.75
C SER A 93 -55.37 26.03 -20.12
N GLU A 94 -54.04 26.03 -20.32
CA GLU A 94 -53.32 25.24 -21.35
C GLU A 94 -51.89 25.78 -21.60
N PRO A 95 -50.96 25.01 -22.16
CA PRO A 95 -50.73 23.57 -22.04
C PRO A 95 -49.44 23.33 -21.22
N ALA A 96 -49.02 22.08 -21.11
CA ALA A 96 -47.62 21.77 -20.89
C ALA A 96 -46.80 22.45 -22.01
N ALA A 97 -46.36 23.70 -21.78
CA ALA A 97 -45.41 24.38 -22.64
C ALA A 97 -44.22 23.44 -22.72
N LYS A 98 -44.06 22.81 -23.89
CA LYS A 98 -42.93 21.95 -24.20
C LYS A 98 -41.70 22.72 -23.74
N MET A 99 -41.11 22.32 -22.61
CA MET A 99 -39.89 22.95 -22.12
C MET A 99 -38.94 22.94 -23.29
N SER A 100 -38.63 24.12 -23.82
CA SER A 100 -37.67 24.29 -24.90
C SER A 100 -36.45 23.47 -24.51
N PHE A 101 -36.01 22.59 -25.41
CA PHE A 101 -34.98 21.57 -25.15
C PHE A 101 -33.79 22.17 -24.38
N TRP A 102 -33.45 23.42 -24.71
CA TRP A 102 -32.44 24.27 -24.08
C TRP A 102 -32.65 24.58 -22.59
N LYS A 103 -33.88 24.92 -22.15
CA LYS A 103 -34.18 25.16 -20.72
C LYS A 103 -34.03 23.90 -19.87
N ARG A 104 -34.28 22.73 -20.47
CA ARG A 104 -34.12 21.43 -19.80
C ARG A 104 -32.64 21.04 -19.66
N VAL A 105 -31.83 21.35 -20.67
CA VAL A 105 -30.37 21.18 -20.65
C VAL A 105 -29.70 22.12 -19.64
N GLU A 106 -30.17 23.37 -19.55
CA GLU A 106 -29.66 24.36 -18.59
C GLU A 106 -29.94 23.94 -17.13
N ASN A 107 -31.16 23.46 -16.85
CA ASN A 107 -31.51 22.92 -15.54
C ASN A 107 -30.70 21.65 -15.20
N PHE A 108 -30.42 20.81 -16.20
CA PHE A 108 -29.55 19.65 -16.04
C PHE A 108 -28.12 20.07 -15.69
N TRP A 109 -27.55 21.04 -16.41
CA TRP A 109 -26.22 21.56 -16.09
C TRP A 109 -26.15 22.22 -14.72
N TYR A 110 -27.20 22.94 -14.30
CA TYR A 110 -27.23 23.59 -12.98
C TYR A 110 -27.08 22.60 -11.82
N HIS A 111 -27.81 21.47 -11.89
CA HIS A 111 -27.80 20.44 -10.84
C HIS A 111 -26.69 19.39 -11.00
N TYR A 112 -26.36 19.02 -12.24
CA TYR A 112 -25.51 17.87 -12.54
C TYR A 112 -24.09 18.23 -13.00
N LYS A 113 -23.71 19.51 -13.16
CA LYS A 113 -22.34 19.88 -13.62
C LYS A 113 -21.22 19.22 -12.83
N ILE A 114 -21.31 19.20 -11.50
CA ILE A 114 -20.27 18.60 -10.64
C ILE A 114 -20.32 17.08 -10.75
N GLN A 115 -21.50 16.46 -10.75
CA GLN A 115 -21.65 15.02 -10.89
C GLN A 115 -21.15 14.52 -12.26
N LEU A 116 -21.40 15.31 -13.32
CA LEU A 116 -20.90 15.05 -14.67
C LEU A 116 -19.38 15.14 -14.71
N ILE A 117 -18.77 16.18 -14.11
CA ILE A 117 -17.31 16.32 -14.04
C ILE A 117 -16.69 15.13 -13.28
N VAL A 118 -17.24 14.78 -12.12
CA VAL A 118 -16.78 13.63 -11.32
C VAL A 118 -16.91 12.33 -12.11
N ALA A 119 -18.03 12.12 -12.81
CA ALA A 119 -18.23 10.92 -13.64
C ALA A 119 -17.21 10.85 -14.79
N VAL A 120 -16.94 11.97 -15.47
CA VAL A 120 -15.93 12.03 -16.54
C VAL A 120 -14.53 11.73 -16.00
N VAL A 121 -14.17 12.30 -14.84
CA VAL A 121 -12.89 12.02 -14.18
C VAL A 121 -12.79 10.55 -13.77
N ALA A 122 -13.85 9.96 -13.21
CA ALA A 122 -13.90 8.56 -12.83
C ALA A 122 -13.74 7.63 -14.04
N ILE A 123 -14.40 7.94 -15.16
CA ILE A 123 -14.24 7.19 -16.42
C ILE A 123 -12.82 7.33 -16.96
N GLY A 124 -12.24 8.54 -16.93
CA GLY A 124 -10.86 8.78 -17.35
C GLY A 124 -9.85 8.00 -16.52
N PHE A 125 -10.01 8.02 -15.18
CA PHE A 125 -9.17 7.26 -14.26
C PHE A 125 -9.35 5.75 -14.43
N GLY A 126 -10.59 5.27 -14.56
CA GLY A 126 -10.87 3.86 -14.82
C GLY A 126 -10.28 3.40 -16.15
N GLY A 127 -10.40 4.20 -17.20
CA GLY A 127 -9.77 3.94 -18.49
C GLY A 127 -8.25 3.93 -18.40
N TYR A 128 -7.65 4.84 -17.63
CA TYR A 128 -6.21 4.84 -17.36
C TYR A 128 -5.77 3.58 -16.60
N MET A 129 -6.50 3.15 -15.57
CA MET A 129 -6.16 1.92 -14.83
C MET A 129 -6.24 0.68 -15.71
N ILE A 130 -7.23 0.59 -16.60
CA ILE A 130 -7.33 -0.53 -17.55
C ILE A 130 -6.17 -0.46 -18.55
N TYR A 131 -5.85 0.72 -19.08
CA TYR A 131 -4.70 0.91 -19.96
C TYR A 131 -3.39 0.51 -19.27
N ASP A 132 -3.17 0.97 -18.04
CA ASP A 132 -2.00 0.65 -17.22
C ASP A 132 -1.91 -0.86 -16.97
N LEU A 133 -3.04 -1.51 -16.65
CA LEU A 133 -3.09 -2.95 -16.45
C LEU A 133 -2.79 -3.74 -17.72
N VAL A 134 -3.30 -3.32 -18.88
CA VAL A 134 -3.13 -4.02 -20.17
C VAL A 134 -1.78 -3.75 -20.81
N THR A 135 -1.17 -2.58 -20.55
CA THR A 135 0.14 -2.21 -21.10
C THR A 135 1.31 -2.54 -20.17
N LYS A 136 1.01 -3.03 -18.95
CA LYS A 136 2.03 -3.52 -18.04
C LYS A 136 2.70 -4.75 -18.63
N VAL A 137 4.00 -4.65 -18.85
CA VAL A 137 4.85 -5.79 -19.23
C VAL A 137 4.93 -6.73 -18.02
N ASP A 138 4.47 -7.96 -18.19
CA ASP A 138 4.56 -9.03 -17.19
C ASP A 138 5.69 -9.99 -17.59
N PRO A 139 6.79 -10.08 -16.83
CA PRO A 139 7.91 -10.91 -17.23
C PRO A 139 7.55 -12.40 -17.15
N ASP A 140 8.02 -13.19 -18.12
CA ASP A 140 7.88 -14.65 -18.11
C ASP A 140 8.66 -15.25 -16.95
N ILE A 141 9.87 -14.76 -16.72
CA ILE A 141 10.73 -15.24 -15.63
C ILE A 141 11.29 -14.05 -14.86
N THR A 142 11.17 -14.11 -13.54
CA THR A 142 11.80 -13.15 -12.64
C THR A 142 12.95 -13.81 -11.87
N ILE A 143 14.14 -13.22 -11.96
CA ILE A 143 15.35 -13.65 -11.24
C ILE A 143 15.70 -12.61 -10.19
N ILE A 144 15.77 -13.00 -8.92
CA ILE A 144 16.30 -12.11 -7.88
C ILE A 144 17.81 -12.18 -7.90
N SER A 145 18.47 -11.05 -8.17
CA SER A 145 19.91 -10.92 -8.06
C SER A 145 20.27 -10.36 -6.69
N VAL A 146 20.73 -11.25 -5.81
CA VAL A 146 21.26 -10.90 -4.49
C VAL A 146 22.77 -11.02 -4.57
N VAL A 147 23.44 -10.04 -5.19
CA VAL A 147 24.90 -9.99 -5.29
C VAL A 147 25.38 -8.58 -5.00
N ASP A 148 26.59 -8.44 -4.46
CA ASP A 148 27.22 -7.14 -4.26
C ASP A 148 28.49 -7.05 -5.12
N ASN A 149 28.27 -6.98 -6.43
CA ASN A 149 29.34 -6.95 -7.43
C ASN A 149 28.92 -6.17 -8.69
N GLY A 150 29.80 -6.14 -9.69
CA GLY A 150 29.59 -5.40 -10.95
C GLY A 150 28.41 -5.88 -11.82
N LEU A 151 27.65 -6.91 -11.43
CA LEU A 151 26.51 -7.43 -12.18
C LEU A 151 25.40 -6.37 -12.36
N PHE A 152 25.22 -5.47 -11.39
CA PHE A 152 24.22 -4.39 -11.47
C PHE A 152 24.39 -3.50 -12.72
N GLN A 153 25.62 -3.31 -13.20
CA GLN A 153 25.88 -2.51 -14.40
C GLN A 153 25.53 -3.24 -15.71
N ARG A 154 25.10 -4.51 -15.60
CA ARG A 154 24.93 -5.43 -16.72
C ARG A 154 23.59 -6.16 -16.67
N LEU A 155 22.64 -5.71 -15.84
CA LEU A 155 21.34 -6.38 -15.67
C LEU A 155 20.66 -6.65 -17.02
N GLY A 156 20.56 -5.65 -17.90
CA GLY A 156 19.99 -5.85 -19.24
C GLY A 156 20.66 -6.97 -20.05
N LYS A 157 21.98 -7.17 -19.92
CA LYS A 157 22.67 -8.27 -20.60
C LYS A 157 22.42 -9.63 -19.95
N VAL A 158 22.14 -9.63 -18.65
CA VAL A 158 21.76 -10.83 -17.91
C VAL A 158 20.34 -11.23 -18.31
N GLU A 159 19.44 -10.25 -18.41
CA GLU A 159 18.08 -10.40 -18.95
C GLU A 159 18.15 -10.98 -20.38
N ASP A 160 18.84 -10.31 -21.31
CA ASP A 160 19.05 -10.78 -22.70
C ASP A 160 19.68 -12.18 -22.78
N TYR A 161 20.49 -12.55 -21.80
CA TYR A 161 21.13 -13.86 -21.75
C TYR A 161 20.15 -14.95 -21.37
N PHE A 162 19.32 -14.71 -20.34
CA PHE A 162 18.33 -15.68 -19.87
C PHE A 162 17.11 -15.77 -20.79
N GLU A 163 16.75 -14.69 -21.49
CA GLU A 163 15.68 -14.69 -22.51
C GLU A 163 15.90 -15.72 -23.61
N LYS A 164 17.16 -16.06 -23.93
CA LYS A 164 17.49 -17.11 -24.93
C LYS A 164 17.04 -18.51 -24.53
N TYR A 165 16.88 -18.73 -23.23
CA TYR A 165 16.54 -20.04 -22.66
C TYR A 165 15.12 -20.07 -22.10
N ALA A 166 14.53 -18.90 -21.86
CA ALA A 166 13.13 -18.75 -21.47
C ALA A 166 12.17 -19.06 -22.64
N THR A 167 10.92 -19.30 -22.30
CA THR A 167 9.80 -19.41 -23.25
C THR A 167 8.78 -18.34 -22.92
N ASP A 168 7.92 -18.04 -23.88
CA ASP A 168 6.73 -17.21 -23.66
C ASP A 168 5.75 -18.01 -22.79
N LEU A 169 5.65 -17.61 -21.53
CA LEU A 169 4.82 -18.22 -20.49
C LEU A 169 3.52 -17.44 -20.32
N ASN A 170 3.54 -16.13 -20.57
CA ASN A 170 2.39 -15.25 -20.40
C ASN A 170 1.45 -15.20 -21.63
N GLY A 171 1.90 -15.72 -22.79
CA GLY A 171 1.17 -15.80 -24.05
C GLY A 171 1.09 -14.47 -24.82
N ASP A 172 1.96 -13.51 -24.55
CA ASP A 172 2.00 -12.19 -25.21
C ASP A 172 2.78 -12.18 -26.54
N GLY A 173 3.46 -13.28 -26.86
CA GLY A 173 4.24 -13.46 -28.09
C GLY A 173 5.64 -12.87 -28.04
N GLU A 174 6.05 -12.28 -26.92
CA GLU A 174 7.41 -11.86 -26.61
C GLU A 174 7.97 -12.73 -25.46
N VAL A 175 9.28 -12.71 -25.26
CA VAL A 175 9.92 -13.39 -24.14
C VAL A 175 10.69 -12.34 -23.38
N TYR A 176 10.33 -12.11 -22.12
CA TYR A 176 10.94 -11.10 -21.28
C TYR A 176 11.35 -11.66 -19.93
N VAL A 177 12.65 -11.56 -19.62
CA VAL A 177 13.18 -11.94 -18.31
C VAL A 177 13.50 -10.68 -17.53
N GLN A 178 13.01 -10.60 -16.29
CA GLN A 178 13.31 -9.51 -15.38
C GLN A 178 14.35 -9.93 -14.34
N VAL A 179 15.42 -9.16 -14.18
CA VAL A 179 16.39 -9.35 -13.10
C VAL A 179 16.19 -8.29 -12.02
N LEU A 180 15.60 -8.71 -10.90
CA LEU A 180 15.41 -7.87 -9.74
C LEU A 180 16.67 -7.80 -8.89
N HIS A 181 17.47 -6.75 -9.08
CA HIS A 181 18.66 -6.54 -8.26
C HIS A 181 18.32 -6.04 -6.85
N VAL A 182 18.91 -6.71 -5.86
CA VAL A 182 18.83 -6.44 -4.43
C VAL A 182 20.25 -6.57 -3.85
N PRO A 183 21.01 -5.47 -3.79
CA PRO A 183 22.37 -5.51 -3.25
C PRO A 183 22.29 -5.76 -1.75
N MET A 184 22.78 -6.92 -1.32
CA MET A 184 22.82 -7.31 0.08
C MET A 184 24.26 -7.57 0.49
N ASP A 185 24.75 -6.73 1.41
CA ASP A 185 26.04 -6.90 2.06
C ASP A 185 25.85 -6.74 3.58
N PRO A 186 26.17 -7.77 4.39
CA PRO A 186 26.01 -7.71 5.86
C PRO A 186 26.93 -6.66 6.50
N SER A 187 28.00 -6.27 5.79
CA SER A 187 28.97 -5.27 6.23
C SER A 187 28.70 -3.88 5.68
N SER A 188 27.65 -3.72 4.87
CA SER A 188 27.29 -2.43 4.30
C SER A 188 26.77 -1.49 5.39
N THR A 189 27.26 -0.25 5.36
CA THR A 189 26.69 0.86 6.14
C THR A 189 25.62 1.61 5.32
N ASP A 190 25.07 0.97 4.27
CA ASP A 190 24.10 1.61 3.40
C ASP A 190 22.81 1.86 4.18
N THR A 191 22.41 3.13 4.23
CA THR A 191 21.15 3.56 4.84
C THR A 191 19.93 2.90 4.16
N ASN A 192 20.09 2.40 2.94
CA ASN A 192 19.05 1.69 2.19
C ASN A 192 19.02 0.18 2.43
N ALA A 193 19.93 -0.39 3.23
CA ALA A 193 19.96 -1.83 3.48
C ALA A 193 18.60 -2.39 3.94
N GLN A 194 17.87 -1.63 4.78
CA GLN A 194 16.53 -2.00 5.23
C GLN A 194 15.47 -1.96 4.10
N ASN A 195 15.60 -1.04 3.14
CA ASN A 195 14.73 -0.98 1.97
C ASN A 195 14.97 -2.19 1.04
N TYR A 196 16.23 -2.54 0.81
CA TYR A 196 16.58 -3.75 0.05
C TYR A 196 16.06 -5.00 0.74
N ALA A 197 16.13 -5.07 2.07
CA ALA A 197 15.65 -6.24 2.82
C ALA A 197 14.15 -6.40 2.68
N THR A 198 13.42 -5.30 2.84
CA THR A 198 11.98 -5.25 2.63
C THR A 198 11.61 -5.71 1.21
N LYS A 199 12.34 -5.24 0.19
CA LYS A 199 12.14 -5.64 -1.22
C LYS A 199 12.43 -7.12 -1.45
N LEU A 200 13.49 -7.66 -0.88
CA LEU A 200 13.81 -9.09 -0.97
C LEU A 200 12.69 -9.93 -0.35
N TYR A 201 12.32 -9.62 0.90
CA TYR A 201 11.27 -10.37 1.61
C TYR A 201 9.93 -10.28 0.89
N SER A 202 9.54 -9.12 0.37
CA SER A 202 8.29 -8.99 -0.38
C SER A 202 8.32 -9.82 -1.67
N THR A 203 9.45 -9.86 -2.36
CA THR A 203 9.60 -10.64 -3.60
C THR A 203 9.60 -12.14 -3.33
N LEU A 204 10.19 -12.59 -2.22
CA LEU A 204 10.16 -13.99 -1.79
C LEU A 204 8.74 -14.49 -1.43
N GLN A 205 7.79 -13.59 -1.18
CA GLN A 205 6.38 -13.95 -0.99
C GLN A 205 5.62 -14.15 -2.32
N SER A 206 6.29 -13.99 -3.47
CA SER A 206 5.75 -14.35 -4.77
C SER A 206 6.01 -15.82 -5.10
N ALA A 207 5.01 -16.49 -5.69
CA ALA A 207 5.19 -17.81 -6.33
C ALA A 207 5.88 -17.69 -7.69
N HIS A 208 5.73 -16.55 -8.39
CA HIS A 208 6.32 -16.30 -9.71
C HIS A 208 7.82 -15.99 -9.68
N THR A 209 8.46 -16.02 -8.50
CA THR A 209 9.88 -15.70 -8.34
C THR A 209 10.62 -16.83 -7.65
N VAL A 210 11.05 -17.80 -8.45
CA VAL A 210 11.67 -19.04 -8.00
C VAL A 210 13.20 -19.06 -8.19
N LEU A 211 13.72 -18.22 -9.08
CA LEU A 211 15.15 -18.14 -9.38
C LEU A 211 15.84 -17.06 -8.53
N ILE A 212 16.93 -17.44 -7.86
CA ILE A 212 17.77 -16.53 -7.09
C ILE A 212 19.23 -16.67 -7.52
N LEU A 213 19.82 -15.58 -7.97
CA LEU A 213 21.23 -15.46 -8.28
C LEU A 213 21.99 -14.87 -7.10
N THR A 214 22.99 -15.60 -6.61
CA THR A 214 23.81 -15.23 -5.44
C THR A 214 25.30 -15.35 -5.73
N ASP A 215 26.12 -14.75 -4.87
CA ASP A 215 27.55 -15.04 -4.78
C ASP A 215 27.88 -15.57 -3.37
N ASN A 216 29.14 -15.95 -3.11
CA ASN A 216 29.50 -16.51 -1.81
C ASN A 216 29.33 -15.50 -0.65
N LYS A 217 29.45 -14.20 -0.91
CA LYS A 217 29.35 -13.17 0.14
C LYS A 217 27.90 -12.90 0.51
N SER A 218 27.03 -12.86 -0.48
CA SER A 218 25.61 -12.52 -0.33
C SER A 218 24.71 -13.73 -0.06
N SER A 219 25.23 -14.96 -0.18
CA SER A 219 24.43 -16.17 0.06
C SER A 219 23.83 -16.25 1.47
N TYR A 220 24.38 -15.54 2.47
CA TYR A 220 23.80 -15.48 3.82
C TYR A 220 22.43 -14.79 3.81
N SER A 221 22.20 -13.82 2.91
CA SER A 221 20.97 -13.01 2.88
C SER A 221 19.73 -13.82 2.50
N VAL A 222 19.95 -15.01 1.94
CA VAL A 222 18.91 -15.95 1.55
C VAL A 222 19.05 -17.29 2.29
N GLU A 223 19.75 -17.33 3.41
CA GLU A 223 19.98 -18.56 4.19
C GLU A 223 18.68 -19.20 4.71
N ASN A 224 17.65 -18.37 4.94
CA ASN A 224 16.33 -18.81 5.41
C ASN A 224 15.43 -19.30 4.28
N VAL A 225 15.93 -19.30 3.03
CA VAL A 225 15.21 -19.81 1.86
C VAL A 225 15.68 -21.24 1.60
N THR A 226 14.75 -22.16 1.49
CA THR A 226 15.07 -23.53 1.07
C THR A 226 15.21 -23.61 -0.46
N PHE A 227 16.24 -24.29 -0.92
CA PHE A 227 16.58 -24.43 -2.33
C PHE A 227 16.59 -25.91 -2.71
N GLN A 228 16.19 -26.20 -3.95
CA GLN A 228 16.21 -27.55 -4.50
C GLN A 228 17.66 -28.02 -4.70
N ASP A 229 17.91 -29.29 -4.39
CA ASP A 229 19.17 -29.94 -4.74
C ASP A 229 19.14 -30.39 -6.21
N LEU A 230 19.78 -29.58 -7.06
CA LEU A 230 19.85 -29.85 -8.49
C LEU A 230 20.78 -31.02 -8.84
N THR A 231 21.61 -31.50 -7.90
CA THR A 231 22.51 -32.63 -8.18
C THR A 231 21.75 -33.95 -8.36
N GLU A 232 20.55 -34.08 -7.79
CA GLU A 232 19.69 -35.24 -8.02
C GLU A 232 19.21 -35.32 -9.47
N ARG A 233 18.90 -34.16 -10.08
CA ARG A 233 18.46 -34.05 -11.47
C ARG A 233 19.63 -34.05 -12.46
N TYR A 234 20.80 -33.53 -12.07
CA TYR A 234 21.99 -33.41 -12.93
C TYR A 234 23.28 -33.97 -12.26
N PRO A 235 23.35 -35.28 -11.94
CA PRO A 235 24.40 -35.85 -11.08
C PRO A 235 25.83 -35.85 -11.66
N GLU A 236 26.01 -35.48 -12.93
CA GLU A 236 27.32 -35.46 -13.61
C GLU A 236 27.60 -34.16 -14.37
N ASN A 237 26.88 -33.07 -14.09
CA ASN A 237 27.09 -31.79 -14.76
C ASN A 237 28.15 -30.95 -14.01
N GLU A 238 29.22 -30.55 -14.69
CA GLU A 238 30.33 -29.77 -14.08
C GLU A 238 29.91 -28.36 -13.60
N TYR A 239 28.80 -27.85 -14.12
CA TYR A 239 28.23 -26.57 -13.72
C TYR A 239 27.16 -26.71 -12.63
N VAL A 240 26.86 -27.91 -12.13
CA VAL A 240 25.86 -28.11 -11.08
C VAL A 240 26.52 -28.54 -9.79
N SER A 241 26.10 -27.93 -8.68
CA SER A 241 26.55 -28.24 -7.32
C SER A 241 25.35 -28.35 -6.37
N ASP A 242 25.61 -28.82 -5.16
CA ASP A 242 24.65 -28.81 -4.03
C ASP A 242 24.09 -27.42 -3.73
N LYS A 243 24.78 -26.37 -4.18
CA LYS A 243 24.38 -24.97 -4.01
C LYS A 243 23.54 -24.43 -5.16
N GLY A 244 23.42 -25.14 -6.28
CA GLY A 244 22.77 -24.67 -7.51
C GLY A 244 23.69 -24.71 -8.74
N VAL A 245 23.30 -23.98 -9.79
CA VAL A 245 24.02 -23.89 -11.07
C VAL A 245 25.10 -22.82 -11.00
N LEU A 246 26.35 -23.20 -11.20
CA LEU A 246 27.52 -22.34 -11.28
C LEU A 246 27.52 -21.55 -12.59
N LEU A 247 27.38 -20.24 -12.47
CA LEU A 247 27.37 -19.31 -13.59
C LEU A 247 28.79 -18.77 -13.85
N ASN A 248 29.75 -19.64 -14.17
CA ASN A 248 31.16 -19.24 -14.38
C ASN A 248 31.70 -19.56 -15.77
N SER A 249 30.82 -19.91 -16.71
CA SER A 249 31.18 -20.35 -18.05
C SER A 249 31.79 -19.22 -18.89
N LYS A 250 32.59 -19.63 -19.89
CA LYS A 250 33.16 -18.69 -20.87
C LYS A 250 32.07 -18.00 -21.69
N LEU A 251 31.03 -18.74 -22.05
CA LEU A 251 29.89 -18.26 -22.83
C LEU A 251 29.17 -17.11 -22.13
N LEU A 252 28.92 -17.25 -20.81
CA LEU A 252 28.32 -16.19 -20.00
C LEU A 252 29.24 -14.95 -19.89
N LYS A 253 30.56 -15.15 -19.72
CA LYS A 253 31.51 -14.03 -19.67
C LYS A 253 31.51 -13.22 -20.97
N GLU A 254 31.42 -13.91 -22.11
CA GLU A 254 31.36 -13.28 -23.43
C GLU A 254 30.02 -12.57 -23.66
N SER A 255 28.89 -13.20 -23.33
CA SER A 255 27.55 -12.61 -23.48
C SER A 255 27.38 -11.34 -22.63
N LEU A 256 27.85 -11.36 -21.39
CA LEU A 256 27.81 -10.20 -20.49
C LEU A 256 28.88 -9.14 -20.83
N ASN A 257 29.81 -9.44 -21.75
CA ASN A 257 31.03 -8.67 -21.99
C ASN A 257 31.79 -8.38 -20.67
N TRP A 258 31.92 -9.41 -19.82
CA TRP A 258 32.46 -9.30 -18.46
C TRP A 258 33.59 -10.32 -18.25
N LEU A 259 34.78 -9.97 -18.77
CA LEU A 259 35.94 -10.85 -18.73
C LEU A 259 36.40 -11.21 -17.30
N GLN A 260 36.23 -10.28 -16.35
CA GLN A 260 36.58 -10.45 -14.93
C GLN A 260 35.35 -10.80 -14.07
N MET A 261 34.36 -11.50 -14.64
CA MET A 261 33.21 -11.97 -13.87
C MET A 261 33.67 -12.90 -12.72
N PRO A 262 33.13 -12.72 -11.49
CA PRO A 262 33.37 -13.63 -10.37
C PRO A 262 33.04 -15.08 -10.74
N THR A 263 33.80 -16.03 -10.19
CA THR A 263 33.64 -17.46 -10.49
C THR A 263 32.68 -18.18 -9.55
N ASP A 264 32.20 -17.48 -8.52
CA ASP A 264 31.38 -17.99 -7.44
C ASP A 264 29.91 -17.57 -7.54
N MET A 265 29.49 -17.11 -8.72
CA MET A 265 28.09 -16.82 -9.00
C MET A 265 27.30 -18.12 -9.13
N VAL A 266 26.21 -18.22 -8.37
CA VAL A 266 25.36 -19.42 -8.32
C VAL A 266 23.90 -19.04 -8.51
N LEU A 267 23.27 -19.66 -9.50
CA LEU A 267 21.83 -19.61 -9.73
C LEU A 267 21.17 -20.75 -8.96
N LYS A 268 20.22 -20.41 -8.11
CA LYS A 268 19.50 -21.34 -7.23
C LYS A 268 18.02 -21.37 -7.60
N VAL A 269 17.40 -22.53 -7.44
CA VAL A 269 15.96 -22.73 -7.58
C VAL A 269 15.37 -22.95 -6.20
N ARG A 270 14.35 -22.18 -5.84
CA ARG A 270 13.65 -22.32 -4.55
C ARG A 270 12.86 -23.63 -4.52
N GLU A 271 12.71 -24.21 -3.33
CA GLU A 271 11.71 -25.26 -3.13
C GLU A 271 10.29 -24.65 -3.15
N PRO A 272 9.29 -25.35 -3.72
CA PRO A 272 7.91 -24.92 -3.67
C PRO A 272 7.42 -24.81 -2.22
N VAL A 273 6.94 -23.62 -1.85
CA VAL A 273 6.39 -23.35 -0.53
C VAL A 273 5.09 -22.58 -0.68
N LYS A 274 4.17 -22.79 0.27
CA LYS A 274 2.99 -21.94 0.36
C LYS A 274 3.42 -20.52 0.73
N THR A 275 3.09 -19.55 -0.12
CA THR A 275 3.36 -18.13 0.13
C THR A 275 2.10 -17.44 0.67
N LEU A 276 2.20 -16.15 1.00
CA LEU A 276 1.04 -15.37 1.44
C LEU A 276 -0.04 -15.26 0.34
N ASN A 277 0.38 -15.19 -0.92
CA ASN A 277 -0.47 -14.84 -2.05
C ASN A 277 -0.73 -16.00 -3.02
N ALA A 278 -0.04 -17.13 -2.86
CA ALA A 278 -0.13 -18.26 -3.77
C ALA A 278 0.08 -19.60 -3.03
N SER A 279 -0.49 -20.64 -3.60
CA SER A 279 -0.36 -22.03 -3.16
C SER A 279 1.03 -22.58 -3.47
N ALA A 280 1.36 -23.73 -2.87
CA ALA A 280 2.59 -24.45 -3.20
C ALA A 280 2.53 -25.04 -4.62
N GLU A 281 1.35 -25.41 -5.10
CA GLU A 281 1.11 -25.95 -6.46
C GLU A 281 1.40 -24.91 -7.53
N GLU A 282 0.89 -23.68 -7.38
CA GLU A 282 1.21 -22.57 -8.31
C GLU A 282 2.72 -22.25 -8.36
N MET A 283 3.42 -22.40 -7.23
CA MET A 283 4.87 -22.23 -7.18
C MET A 283 5.62 -23.43 -7.78
N GLU A 284 5.03 -24.62 -7.71
CA GLU A 284 5.58 -25.84 -8.34
C GLU A 284 5.56 -25.71 -9.86
N ASP A 285 4.45 -25.24 -10.44
CA ASP A 285 4.36 -24.94 -11.88
C ASP A 285 5.45 -23.95 -12.33
N THR A 286 5.66 -22.86 -11.56
CA THR A 286 6.71 -21.88 -11.86
C THR A 286 8.12 -22.50 -11.71
N CYS A 287 8.32 -23.39 -10.75
CA CYS A 287 9.58 -24.11 -10.58
C CYS A 287 9.86 -25.03 -11.77
N ASP A 288 8.85 -25.71 -12.29
CA ASP A 288 8.99 -26.57 -13.48
C ASP A 288 9.40 -25.76 -14.71
N GLU A 289 8.77 -24.61 -14.95
CA GLU A 289 9.14 -23.68 -16.03
C GLU A 289 10.59 -23.17 -15.87
N ALA A 290 11.00 -22.83 -14.64
CA ALA A 290 12.37 -22.43 -14.36
C ALA A 290 13.39 -23.58 -14.55
N LEU A 291 13.00 -24.82 -14.29
CA LEU A 291 13.83 -25.99 -14.53
C LEU A 291 13.96 -26.28 -16.04
N GLU A 292 12.93 -26.04 -16.86
CA GLU A 292 13.06 -26.12 -18.32
C GLU A 292 14.05 -25.09 -18.87
N LEU A 293 14.06 -23.87 -18.31
CA LEU A 293 15.09 -22.87 -18.64
C LEU A 293 16.49 -23.40 -18.27
N ILE A 294 16.64 -24.00 -17.10
CA ILE A 294 17.92 -24.56 -16.64
C ILE A 294 18.35 -25.73 -17.53
N ASP A 295 17.43 -26.58 -17.98
CA ASP A 295 17.72 -27.66 -18.92
C ASP A 295 18.37 -27.13 -20.20
N LYS A 296 17.76 -26.11 -20.83
CA LYS A 296 18.30 -25.47 -22.05
C LYS A 296 19.61 -24.73 -21.80
N LEU A 297 19.72 -24.05 -20.66
CA LEU A 297 20.96 -23.38 -20.24
C LEU A 297 22.10 -24.41 -20.13
N LEU A 298 21.88 -25.51 -19.42
CA LEU A 298 22.90 -26.53 -19.18
C LEU A 298 23.27 -27.30 -20.45
N GLU A 299 22.37 -27.40 -21.43
CA GLU A 299 22.67 -27.95 -22.76
C GLU A 299 23.67 -27.08 -23.54
N ASP A 300 23.53 -25.75 -23.49
CA ASP A 300 24.42 -24.82 -24.19
C ASP A 300 25.78 -24.62 -23.47
N LEU A 301 25.84 -24.96 -22.18
CA LEU A 301 27.06 -24.90 -21.39
C LEU A 301 28.00 -26.11 -21.58
N LYS A 302 27.52 -27.22 -22.13
CA LYS A 302 28.30 -28.45 -22.42
C LYS A 302 29.20 -28.28 -23.64
#